data_AF-Q0RVM5-F1
#
_entry.id   AF-Q0RVM5-F1
#
_cell.length_a   1.000
_cell.length_b   1.000
_cell.length_c   1.000
_cell.angle_alpha   90.00
_cell.angle_beta   90.00
_cell.angle_gamma   90.00
#
_symmetry.space_group_name_H-M   'P 1'
#
loop_
_entity.id
_entity.type
_entity.pdbx_description
1 polymer ?
#
loop_
_entity_poly.entity_id
_entity_poly.type
_entity_poly.pdbx_seq_one_letter_code
_entity_poly.pdbx_strand_id
1 'polypeptide(L)'
;MKTQDCATMGCGLPAAFVTRSKPAWCTDCIDGIFRTGGLEPAEPFTTPTAWRLTTCRTCGVRAHYRLDYVVGNNAAGTPTCRACHWTKWAANTRSHPWMEFDRTMLELLRHYSPEQILHAHPRPGVRKFLEQRWWPHERIADHLAERGYDLVDPIGEVHDDNDPVLARCRRCHRISAARIGDFGSGCTCARNTRSSDPSRPRPGRALLSESQSQALDWWDHDHNEATVFDTVTVLATRSCHWRCPDCGLRFEEKVNVMTSSPACRACSARRREDWHAEHTRWRSTPVADVPELATAWADDDDPRKVMVAGGGKLRRFRCPNGHHPRIKPLRFLTSGCPHCRGAQSATSKKWLADLLPEIAAQWHPTRNGKYTPQNVVWDSQREMWWRADCCGHEWQESVRARDGGSRLRCPACRTILGSLAWHDPGLAAEWSATNAVTAWHVRPHASLAFVPEWVCATDPAHVWRAPLSSRSNGAECPDCRRAGKSRVELDHHAAAVEVFGNARSGITMTDAAYTTRKSWTTDISVDHEGLTVVIEYDGAYWHSADAKVLVDQRKSRDLLAAGCVVVRLREDDLPSLAIDHPRYREVRVHSTVPRPRKVMEDIRDWMRGLPAGR
;
A
#
# COMPACT_ATOMS: atom_id res chain seq x y z
N MET A 1 23.60 12.88 -11.53
CA MET A 1 22.39 12.88 -10.67
C MET A 1 21.80 14.28 -10.72
N LYS A 2 20.48 14.45 -10.79
CA LYS A 2 19.90 15.77 -10.55
C LYS A 2 20.19 16.13 -9.09
N THR A 3 20.98 17.17 -8.86
CA THR A 3 21.21 17.73 -7.53
C THR A 3 20.20 18.85 -7.31
N GLN A 4 19.62 18.89 -6.12
CA GLN A 4 18.71 19.95 -5.68
C GLN A 4 19.36 20.58 -4.45
N ASP A 5 19.29 21.90 -4.33
CA ASP A 5 19.86 22.59 -3.17
C ASP A 5 18.97 22.43 -1.94
N CYS A 6 19.58 22.53 -0.75
CA CYS A 6 18.84 22.53 0.50
C CYS A 6 17.87 23.72 0.55
N ALA A 7 16.62 23.47 0.89
CA ALA A 7 15.57 24.48 0.98
C ALA A 7 15.66 25.33 2.26
N THR A 8 16.56 25.01 3.20
CA THR A 8 16.78 25.85 4.38
C THR A 8 17.50 27.12 3.95
N MET A 9 16.92 28.28 4.27
CA MET A 9 17.55 29.58 3.98
C MET A 9 18.96 29.65 4.57
N GLY A 10 19.93 30.04 3.73
CA GLY A 10 21.34 30.14 4.12
C GLY A 10 22.09 28.80 4.17
N CYS A 11 21.44 27.66 3.90
CA CYS A 11 22.13 26.38 3.79
C CYS A 11 22.66 26.18 2.37
N GLY A 12 23.99 26.23 2.19
CA GLY A 12 24.66 26.01 0.90
C GLY A 12 24.93 24.53 0.57
N LEU A 13 24.38 23.59 1.34
CA LEU A 13 24.62 22.16 1.16
C LEU A 13 23.65 21.54 0.14
N PRO A 14 24.06 20.49 -0.59
CA PRO A 14 23.16 19.74 -1.45
C PRO A 14 22.10 18.98 -0.62
N ALA A 15 20.87 18.91 -1.14
CA ALA A 15 19.81 18.16 -0.50
C ALA A 15 20.08 16.65 -0.51
N ALA A 16 19.69 15.96 0.57
CA ALA A 16 19.84 14.51 0.73
C ALA A 16 18.85 13.71 -0.15
N PHE A 17 17.89 14.37 -0.77
CA PHE A 17 16.92 13.79 -1.69
C PHE A 17 16.43 14.85 -2.68
N VAL A 18 15.77 14.43 -3.76
CA VAL A 18 15.23 15.31 -4.78
C VAL A 18 13.72 15.16 -4.82
N THR A 19 12.99 16.26 -5.02
CA THR A 19 11.56 16.20 -5.31
C THR A 19 11.20 17.09 -6.50
N ARG A 20 10.02 16.87 -7.10
CA ARG A 20 9.54 17.69 -8.22
C ARG A 20 8.88 19.00 -7.78
N SER A 21 8.23 19.02 -6.62
CA SER A 21 7.34 20.12 -6.21
C SER A 21 7.40 20.47 -4.72
N LYS A 22 8.15 19.71 -3.93
CA LYS A 22 8.32 19.92 -2.49
C LYS A 22 9.74 20.41 -2.17
N PRO A 23 9.91 21.17 -1.07
CA PRO A 23 11.25 21.44 -0.56
C PRO A 23 11.99 20.15 -0.24
N ALA A 24 13.31 20.18 -0.43
CA ALA A 24 14.23 19.12 -0.07
C ALA A 24 15.34 19.70 0.80
N TRP A 25 15.90 18.90 1.70
CA TRP A 25 16.85 19.38 2.71
C TRP A 25 18.08 18.47 2.76
N CYS A 26 19.23 19.02 3.17
CA CYS A 26 20.39 18.21 3.53
C CYS A 26 20.15 17.46 4.85
N THR A 27 20.99 16.48 5.16
CA THR A 27 20.87 15.66 6.39
C THR A 27 20.85 16.50 7.66
N ASP A 28 21.71 17.53 7.74
CA ASP A 28 21.84 18.35 8.95
C ASP A 28 20.62 19.24 9.17
N CYS A 29 20.07 19.80 8.09
CA CYS A 29 18.84 20.56 8.16
C CYS A 29 17.63 19.68 8.48
N ILE A 30 17.62 18.42 8.03
CA ILE A 30 16.60 17.44 8.42
C ILE A 30 16.66 17.23 9.94
N ASP A 31 17.84 17.00 10.52
CA ASP A 31 17.99 16.85 11.97
C ASP A 31 17.54 18.10 12.73
N GLY A 32 17.89 19.28 12.21
CA GLY A 32 17.40 20.57 12.70
C GLY A 32 15.87 20.65 12.74
N ILE A 33 15.19 20.24 11.66
CA ILE A 33 13.71 20.20 11.58
C ILE A 33 13.11 19.31 12.69
N PHE A 34 13.70 18.14 12.94
CA PHE A 34 13.24 17.27 14.03
C PHE A 34 13.43 17.93 15.40
N ARG A 35 14.57 18.59 15.64
CA ARG A 35 14.84 19.30 16.90
C ARG A 35 13.88 20.45 17.13
N THR A 36 13.54 21.22 16.09
CA THR A 36 12.50 22.27 16.15
C THR A 36 11.16 21.69 16.57
N GLY A 37 10.82 20.47 16.11
CA GLY A 37 9.60 19.77 16.51
C GLY A 37 9.62 19.14 17.91
N GLY A 38 10.70 19.34 18.67
CA GLY A 38 10.89 18.78 20.03
C GLY A 38 11.38 17.34 20.06
N LEU A 39 11.97 16.84 18.97
CA LEU A 39 12.43 15.46 18.82
C LEU A 39 13.94 15.42 18.54
N GLU A 40 14.68 14.56 19.25
CA GLU A 40 16.06 14.24 18.89
C GLU A 40 16.07 12.96 18.03
N PRO A 41 16.60 13.00 16.79
CA PRO A 41 16.72 11.80 15.97
C PRO A 41 17.69 10.77 16.59
N ALA A 42 17.29 9.49 16.60
CA ALA A 42 18.10 8.39 17.15
C ALA A 42 18.70 7.47 16.05
N GLU A 43 18.35 7.70 14.79
CA GLU A 43 18.79 6.93 13.62
C GLU A 43 19.25 7.90 12.52
N PRO A 44 20.08 7.50 11.54
CA PRO A 44 20.42 8.34 10.39
C PRO A 44 19.24 8.52 9.43
N PHE A 45 19.24 9.60 8.65
CA PHE A 45 18.27 9.79 7.56
C PHE A 45 18.56 8.84 6.40
N THR A 46 17.50 8.23 5.83
CA THR A 46 17.61 7.35 4.67
C THR A 46 16.79 7.85 3.49
N THR A 47 15.48 8.05 3.67
CA THR A 47 14.57 8.54 2.64
C THR A 47 13.50 9.44 3.26
N PRO A 48 12.89 10.37 2.50
CA PRO A 48 11.89 11.29 3.03
C PRO A 48 10.59 10.61 3.51
N THR A 49 10.33 9.37 3.07
CA THR A 49 9.15 8.59 3.47
C THR A 49 9.44 7.57 4.58
N ALA A 50 10.71 7.42 4.97
CA ALA A 50 11.10 6.51 6.04
C ALA A 50 10.55 6.98 7.40
N TRP A 51 10.20 6.01 8.23
CA TRP A 51 9.94 6.21 9.64
C TRP A 51 11.29 6.22 10.35
N ARG A 52 11.56 7.27 11.13
CA ARG A 52 12.83 7.45 11.83
C ARG A 52 12.58 7.43 13.33
N LEU A 53 13.30 6.60 14.07
CA LEU A 53 13.21 6.58 15.52
C LEU A 53 13.74 7.89 16.10
N THR A 54 12.97 8.49 17.00
CA THR A 54 13.37 9.71 17.71
C THR A 54 13.06 9.60 19.19
N THR A 55 13.74 10.41 19.98
CA THR A 55 13.50 10.59 21.42
C THR A 55 12.83 11.94 21.62
N CYS A 56 11.68 11.98 22.28
CA CYS A 56 11.05 13.25 22.63
C CYS A 56 11.90 13.98 23.69
N ARG A 57 12.24 15.25 23.42
CA ARG A 57 13.04 16.09 24.33
C ARG A 57 12.28 16.52 25.59
N THR A 58 10.96 16.33 25.62
CA THR A 58 10.10 16.70 26.76
C THR A 58 9.81 15.51 27.68
N CYS A 59 9.37 14.38 27.13
CA CYS A 59 8.96 13.21 27.93
C CYS A 59 9.91 12.01 27.83
N GLY A 60 10.99 12.09 27.05
CA GLY A 60 11.94 10.99 26.87
C GLY A 60 11.42 9.79 26.06
N VAL A 61 10.13 9.75 25.73
CA VAL A 61 9.53 8.66 24.95
C VAL A 61 10.19 8.51 23.59
N ARG A 62 10.55 7.27 23.25
CA ARG A 62 11.11 6.90 21.95
C ARG A 62 10.02 6.39 21.02
N ALA A 63 9.79 7.08 19.89
CA ALA A 63 8.80 6.67 18.90
C ALA A 63 9.25 7.06 17.49
N HIS A 64 8.69 6.40 16.48
CA HIS A 64 9.04 6.71 15.09
C HIS A 64 8.15 7.82 14.52
N TYR A 65 8.78 8.77 13.82
CA TYR A 65 8.10 9.83 13.09
C TYR A 65 8.65 9.95 11.67
N ARG A 66 7.81 10.42 10.75
CA ARG A 66 8.24 10.74 9.38
C ARG A 66 8.56 12.22 9.26
N LEU A 67 9.48 12.57 8.37
CA LEU A 67 9.87 13.94 8.09
C LEU A 67 8.67 14.82 7.70
N ASP A 68 7.78 14.33 6.83
CA ASP A 68 6.60 15.08 6.37
C ASP A 68 5.65 15.46 7.53
N TYR A 69 5.48 14.56 8.49
CA TYR A 69 4.67 14.79 9.69
C TYR A 69 5.26 15.88 10.58
N VAL A 70 6.59 15.82 10.81
CA VAL A 70 7.31 16.83 11.61
C VAL A 70 7.24 18.20 10.94
N VAL A 71 7.49 18.28 9.63
CA VAL A 71 7.42 19.53 8.86
C VAL A 71 6.03 20.16 8.98
N GLY A 72 4.98 19.35 8.81
CA GLY A 72 3.59 19.83 8.95
C GLY A 72 3.29 20.39 10.35
N ASN A 73 3.72 19.68 11.39
CA ASN A 73 3.50 20.13 12.77
C ASN A 73 4.29 21.40 13.11
N ASN A 74 5.55 21.50 12.66
CA ASN A 74 6.37 22.69 12.83
C ASN A 74 5.73 23.91 12.16
N ALA A 75 5.23 23.75 10.93
CA ALA A 75 4.52 24.81 10.21
C ALA A 75 3.25 25.26 10.94
N ALA A 76 2.58 24.35 11.66
CA ALA A 76 1.42 24.64 12.49
C ALA A 76 1.77 25.13 13.91
N GLY A 77 3.05 25.24 14.28
CA GLY A 77 3.47 25.61 15.64
C GLY A 77 3.10 24.58 16.71
N THR A 78 2.92 23.32 16.33
CA THR A 78 2.47 22.24 17.22
C THR A 78 3.64 21.30 17.58
N PRO A 79 3.81 20.92 18.86
CA PRO A 79 4.78 19.89 19.24
C PRO A 79 4.47 18.55 18.55
N THR A 80 5.51 17.83 18.11
CA THR A 80 5.30 16.61 17.30
C THR A 80 5.03 15.36 18.14
N CYS A 81 5.47 15.32 19.40
CA CYS A 81 5.38 14.11 20.23
C CYS A 81 3.93 13.68 20.48
N ARG A 82 3.56 12.51 19.95
CA ARG A 82 2.22 11.93 20.07
C ARG A 82 1.91 11.44 21.48
N ALA A 83 2.91 10.98 22.23
CA ALA A 83 2.73 10.64 23.64
C ALA A 83 2.34 11.89 24.44
N CYS A 84 3.12 12.99 24.37
CA CYS A 84 2.78 14.26 25.02
C CYS A 84 1.39 14.78 24.62
N HIS A 85 1.09 14.74 23.31
CA HIS A 85 -0.21 15.18 22.80
C HIS A 85 -1.36 14.41 23.44
N TRP A 86 -1.30 13.08 23.43
CA TRP A 86 -2.37 12.25 23.98
C TRP A 86 -2.45 12.28 25.50
N THR A 87 -1.32 12.35 26.21
CA THR A 87 -1.31 12.55 27.67
C THR A 87 -2.00 13.86 28.05
N LYS A 88 -1.69 14.97 27.36
CA LYS A 88 -2.36 16.26 27.58
C LYS A 88 -3.86 16.18 27.26
N TRP A 89 -4.20 15.52 26.16
CA TRP A 89 -5.60 15.34 25.76
C TRP A 89 -6.38 14.52 26.81
N ALA A 90 -5.84 13.39 27.27
CA ALA A 90 -6.47 12.54 28.29
C ALA A 90 -6.66 13.30 29.62
N ALA A 91 -5.65 14.04 30.07
CA ALA A 91 -5.75 14.89 31.26
C ALA A 91 -6.87 15.94 31.13
N ASN A 92 -6.98 16.59 29.96
CA ASN A 92 -8.04 17.54 29.68
C ASN A 92 -9.42 16.86 29.60
N THR A 93 -9.51 15.67 29.03
CA THR A 93 -10.76 14.91 28.99
C THR A 93 -11.25 14.58 30.40
N ARG A 94 -10.33 14.13 31.29
CA ARG A 94 -10.65 13.79 32.68
C ARG A 94 -10.99 14.99 33.56
N SER A 95 -10.64 16.21 33.18
CA SER A 95 -10.99 17.40 33.96
C SER A 95 -12.48 17.77 33.85
N HIS A 96 -13.19 17.23 32.85
CA HIS A 96 -14.60 17.54 32.65
C HIS A 96 -15.51 16.92 33.72
N PRO A 97 -16.60 17.60 34.13
CA PRO A 97 -17.50 17.12 35.19
C PRO A 97 -18.11 15.73 34.92
N TRP A 98 -18.46 15.42 33.67
CA TRP A 98 -19.04 14.13 33.30
C TRP A 98 -18.07 12.93 33.44
N MET A 99 -16.78 13.17 33.70
CA MET A 99 -15.77 12.14 33.97
C MET A 99 -15.53 11.91 35.48
N GLU A 100 -16.33 12.51 36.37
CA GLU A 100 -16.20 12.32 37.82
C GLU A 100 -16.35 10.87 38.26
N PHE A 101 -17.30 10.14 37.66
CA PHE A 101 -17.47 8.71 37.92
C PHE A 101 -16.21 7.91 37.58
N ASP A 102 -15.68 8.11 36.38
CA ASP A 102 -14.47 7.43 35.91
C ASP A 102 -13.25 7.75 36.77
N ARG A 103 -13.06 9.02 37.17
CA ARG A 103 -11.97 9.42 38.06
C ARG A 103 -12.05 8.70 39.41
N THR A 104 -13.24 8.63 39.98
CA THR A 104 -13.48 7.92 41.25
C THR A 104 -13.15 6.43 41.11
N MET A 105 -13.58 5.82 40.00
CA MET A 105 -13.29 4.42 39.71
C MET A 105 -11.79 4.14 39.56
N LEU A 106 -11.08 5.01 38.83
CA LEU A 106 -9.62 4.90 38.66
C LEU A 106 -8.88 5.06 39.99
N GLU A 107 -9.35 5.95 40.86
CA GLU A 107 -8.77 6.14 42.19
C GLU A 107 -8.99 4.91 43.08
N LEU A 108 -10.19 4.32 43.06
CA LEU A 108 -10.45 3.07 43.78
C LEU A 108 -9.54 1.93 43.31
N LEU A 109 -9.29 1.84 42.00
CA LEU A 109 -8.41 0.81 41.41
C LEU A 109 -6.94 0.94 41.81
N ARG A 110 -6.51 2.08 42.39
CA ARG A 110 -5.17 2.21 42.99
C ARG A 110 -5.03 1.47 44.33
N HIS A 111 -6.16 1.18 44.99
CA HIS A 111 -6.19 0.66 46.36
C HIS A 111 -6.93 -0.67 46.51
N TYR A 112 -7.83 -0.99 45.59
CA TYR A 112 -8.71 -2.14 45.66
C TYR A 112 -8.73 -2.90 44.33
N SER A 113 -8.85 -4.23 44.43
CA SER A 113 -9.06 -5.09 43.27
C SER A 113 -10.44 -4.84 42.63
N PRO A 114 -10.61 -5.15 41.33
CA PRO A 114 -11.91 -5.08 40.64
C PRO A 114 -13.02 -5.84 41.37
N GLU A 115 -12.70 -7.00 41.95
CA GLU A 115 -13.63 -7.85 42.70
C GLU A 115 -14.09 -7.15 43.98
N GLN A 116 -13.17 -6.53 44.73
CA GLN A 116 -13.49 -5.76 45.94
C GLN A 116 -14.36 -4.56 45.62
N ILE A 117 -14.06 -3.82 44.54
CA ILE A 117 -14.85 -2.66 44.12
C ILE A 117 -16.26 -3.09 43.67
N LEU A 118 -16.37 -4.16 42.90
CA LEU A 118 -17.67 -4.66 42.43
C LEU A 118 -18.52 -5.21 43.59
N HIS A 119 -17.89 -5.83 44.59
CA HIS A 119 -18.56 -6.29 45.81
C HIS A 119 -19.08 -5.12 46.66
N ALA A 120 -18.25 -4.10 46.87
CA ALA A 120 -18.63 -2.89 47.62
C ALA A 120 -19.66 -2.03 46.87
N HIS A 121 -19.62 -2.04 45.53
CA HIS A 121 -20.46 -1.20 44.67
C HIS A 121 -21.08 -2.00 43.50
N PRO A 122 -22.09 -2.86 43.75
CA PRO A 122 -22.68 -3.75 42.74
C PRO A 122 -23.66 -3.01 41.80
N ARG A 123 -23.22 -1.92 41.17
CA ARG A 123 -24.01 -1.12 40.23
C ARG A 123 -23.64 -1.49 38.78
N PRO A 124 -24.60 -1.52 37.83
CA PRO A 124 -24.31 -1.80 36.42
C PRO A 124 -23.24 -0.89 35.80
N GLY A 125 -23.17 0.37 36.24
CA GLY A 125 -22.16 1.33 35.79
C GLY A 125 -20.73 0.97 36.19
N VAL A 126 -20.53 0.42 37.40
CA VAL A 126 -19.23 -0.02 37.91
C VAL A 126 -18.73 -1.21 37.10
N ARG A 127 -19.59 -2.22 36.92
CA ARG A 127 -19.30 -3.37 36.06
C ARG A 127 -18.93 -2.93 34.64
N LYS A 128 -19.74 -2.07 34.03
CA LYS A 128 -19.49 -1.56 32.67
C LYS A 128 -18.16 -0.83 32.57
N PHE A 129 -17.77 -0.04 33.57
CA PHE A 129 -16.48 0.64 33.60
C PHE A 129 -15.31 -0.36 33.61
N LEU A 130 -15.34 -1.31 34.54
CA LEU A 130 -14.30 -2.34 34.66
C LEU A 130 -14.16 -3.18 33.38
N GLU A 131 -15.28 -3.52 32.75
CA GLU A 131 -15.30 -4.36 31.53
C GLU A 131 -14.94 -3.58 30.25
N GLN A 132 -15.28 -2.30 30.14
CA GLN A 132 -15.22 -1.58 28.85
C GLN A 132 -14.27 -0.39 28.82
N ARG A 133 -13.96 0.22 29.96
CA ARG A 133 -13.20 1.48 30.04
C ARG A 133 -11.88 1.35 30.78
N TRP A 134 -11.77 0.40 31.70
CA TRP A 134 -10.53 0.10 32.39
C TRP A 134 -9.64 -0.83 31.54
N TRP A 135 -8.38 -0.44 31.39
CA TRP A 135 -7.39 -1.14 30.56
C TRP A 135 -6.15 -1.48 31.38
N PRO A 136 -6.16 -2.60 32.15
CA PRO A 136 -4.96 -3.07 32.84
C PRO A 136 -3.89 -3.52 31.83
N HIS A 137 -2.63 -3.57 32.29
CA HIS A 137 -1.47 -3.89 31.45
C HIS A 137 -1.64 -5.18 30.65
N GLU A 138 -2.13 -6.26 31.27
CA GLU A 138 -2.37 -7.55 30.62
C GLU A 138 -3.36 -7.43 29.45
N ARG A 139 -4.49 -6.74 29.67
CA ARG A 139 -5.50 -6.51 28.62
C ARG A 139 -4.93 -5.68 27.46
N ILE A 140 -4.08 -4.71 27.75
CA ILE A 140 -3.40 -3.91 26.72
C ILE A 140 -2.46 -4.81 25.90
N ALA A 141 -1.65 -5.63 26.58
CA ALA A 141 -0.70 -6.53 25.94
C ALA A 141 -1.40 -7.52 25.01
N ASP A 142 -2.49 -8.15 25.47
CA ASP A 142 -3.28 -9.10 24.68
C ASP A 142 -3.90 -8.41 23.45
N HIS A 143 -4.53 -7.26 23.65
CA HIS A 143 -5.12 -6.48 22.56
C HIS A 143 -4.12 -6.07 21.48
N LEU A 144 -2.91 -5.69 21.90
CA LEU A 144 -1.81 -5.36 20.98
C LEU A 144 -1.26 -6.62 20.29
N ALA A 145 -1.09 -7.72 21.02
CA ALA A 145 -0.57 -8.99 20.52
C ALA A 145 -1.47 -9.57 19.42
N GLU A 146 -2.79 -9.59 19.64
CA GLU A 146 -3.80 -10.00 18.65
C GLU A 146 -3.68 -9.20 17.33
N ARG A 147 -3.22 -7.95 17.41
CA ARG A 147 -3.07 -7.04 16.26
C ARG A 147 -1.66 -7.02 15.68
N GLY A 148 -0.75 -7.85 16.21
CA GLY A 148 0.64 -7.98 15.75
C GLY A 148 1.57 -6.89 16.26
N TYR A 149 1.35 -6.44 17.49
CA TYR A 149 2.21 -5.51 18.20
C TYR A 149 2.75 -6.13 19.49
N ASP A 150 3.92 -5.66 19.89
CA ASP A 150 4.43 -5.80 21.26
C ASP A 150 4.16 -4.49 22.00
N LEU A 151 3.68 -4.58 23.24
CA LEU A 151 3.68 -3.45 24.15
C LEU A 151 5.13 -3.02 24.43
N VAL A 152 5.39 -1.72 24.40
CA VAL A 152 6.71 -1.12 24.71
C VAL A 152 6.52 -0.18 25.87
N ASP A 153 7.22 -0.42 26.99
CA ASP A 153 7.24 0.53 28.10
C ASP A 153 8.30 1.60 27.83
N PRO A 154 7.91 2.90 27.83
CA PRO A 154 8.05 3.71 29.04
C PRO A 154 7.01 4.84 29.15
N ILE A 155 5.72 4.54 28.96
CA ILE A 155 4.64 5.46 29.40
C ILE A 155 4.21 4.98 30.79
N GLY A 156 3.98 5.91 31.71
CA GLY A 156 3.55 5.59 33.08
C GLY A 156 2.25 4.77 33.13
N GLU A 157 1.70 4.62 34.34
CA GLU A 157 0.51 3.80 34.56
C GLU A 157 -0.65 4.21 33.64
N VAL A 158 -1.09 3.27 32.78
CA VAL A 158 -2.21 3.45 31.87
C VAL A 158 -3.48 3.14 32.65
N HIS A 159 -4.42 4.08 32.65
CA HIS A 159 -5.60 4.03 33.50
C HIS A 159 -6.86 3.69 32.69
N ASP A 160 -7.03 4.26 31.49
CA ASP A 160 -8.21 4.05 30.66
C ASP A 160 -7.92 4.07 29.13
N ASP A 161 -8.97 4.02 28.32
CA ASP A 161 -8.91 4.00 26.86
C ASP A 161 -8.36 5.28 26.20
N ASN A 162 -8.20 6.36 26.98
CA ASN A 162 -7.70 7.65 26.52
C ASN A 162 -6.19 7.83 26.70
N ASP A 163 -5.56 7.06 27.58
CA ASP A 163 -4.12 7.14 27.77
C ASP A 163 -3.38 6.60 26.53
N PRO A 164 -2.27 7.25 26.15
CA PRO A 164 -1.43 6.73 25.09
C PRO A 164 -0.72 5.46 25.56
N VAL A 165 -0.67 4.46 24.70
CA VAL A 165 0.20 3.29 24.84
C VAL A 165 1.29 3.34 23.76
N LEU A 166 2.46 2.80 24.09
CA LEU A 166 3.54 2.61 23.15
C LEU A 166 3.52 1.18 22.64
N ALA A 167 3.50 1.00 21.32
CA ALA A 167 3.49 -0.33 20.74
C ALA A 167 4.47 -0.44 19.57
N ARG A 168 5.24 -1.54 19.53
CA ARG A 168 6.14 -1.90 18.45
C ARG A 168 5.47 -2.90 17.54
N CYS A 169 5.36 -2.58 16.25
CA CYS A 169 4.83 -3.55 15.29
C CYS A 169 5.79 -4.73 15.13
N ARG A 170 5.31 -5.97 15.25
CA ARG A 170 6.11 -7.18 15.06
C ARG A 170 6.67 -7.34 13.64
N ARG A 171 6.05 -6.70 12.64
CA ARG A 171 6.42 -6.83 11.22
C ARG A 171 7.43 -5.79 10.75
N CYS A 172 7.21 -4.52 11.08
CA CYS A 172 8.09 -3.44 10.61
C CYS A 172 8.90 -2.77 11.73
N HIS A 173 8.77 -3.25 12.96
CA HIS A 173 9.44 -2.74 14.17
C HIS A 173 9.18 -1.26 14.48
N ARG A 174 8.24 -0.61 13.77
CA ARG A 174 7.82 0.76 14.05
C ARG A 174 7.21 0.84 15.45
N ILE A 175 7.79 1.69 16.28
CA ILE A 175 7.26 2.08 17.58
C ILE A 175 6.32 3.27 17.40
N SER A 176 5.09 3.17 17.89
CA SER A 176 4.04 4.20 17.76
C SER A 176 3.43 4.52 19.11
N ALA A 177 3.20 5.81 19.39
CA ALA A 177 2.44 6.29 20.55
C ALA A 177 1.02 6.67 20.11
N ALA A 178 0.00 5.99 20.62
CA ALA A 178 -1.40 6.26 20.27
C ALA A 178 -2.35 5.74 21.36
N ARG A 179 -3.63 6.10 21.31
CA ARG A 179 -4.64 5.53 22.22
C ARG A 179 -4.91 4.08 21.85
N ILE A 180 -5.43 3.28 22.79
CA ILE A 180 -5.65 1.84 22.57
C ILE A 180 -6.56 1.57 21.34
N GLY A 181 -7.63 2.35 21.18
CA GLY A 181 -8.54 2.24 20.04
C GLY A 181 -7.89 2.56 18.68
N ASP A 182 -6.81 3.34 18.65
CA ASP A 182 -6.11 3.70 17.41
C ASP A 182 -5.33 2.49 16.83
N PHE A 183 -5.03 1.48 17.66
CA PHE A 183 -4.45 0.20 17.22
C PHE A 183 -5.49 -0.76 16.63
N GLY A 184 -6.78 -0.38 16.66
CA GLY A 184 -7.94 -1.12 16.13
C GLY A 184 -7.74 -1.76 14.75
N SER A 185 -7.03 -1.07 13.88
CA SER A 185 -6.89 -1.43 12.46
C SER A 185 -5.53 -2.06 12.09
N GLY A 186 -4.71 -2.36 13.09
CA GLY A 186 -3.36 -2.88 12.89
C GLY A 186 -2.37 -1.84 12.32
N CYS A 187 -1.11 -2.26 12.13
CA CYS A 187 -0.09 -1.38 11.59
C CYS A 187 -0.31 -1.10 10.11
N THR A 188 -0.02 0.13 9.68
CA THR A 188 -0.10 0.51 8.27
C THR A 188 0.85 -0.28 7.38
N CYS A 189 1.93 -0.87 7.92
CA CYS A 189 2.81 -1.78 7.17
C CYS A 189 2.13 -3.11 6.82
N ALA A 190 1.09 -3.48 7.57
CA ALA A 190 0.26 -4.65 7.36
C ALA A 190 -1.14 -4.28 6.85
N ARG A 191 -1.44 -2.98 6.69
CA ARG A 191 -2.71 -2.56 6.07
C ARG A 191 -2.67 -2.99 4.62
N ASN A 192 -3.65 -3.80 4.29
CA ASN A 192 -3.73 -4.45 3.02
C ASN A 192 -4.89 -3.80 2.24
N THR A 193 -4.80 -2.51 1.92
CA THR A 193 -5.92 -1.84 1.24
C THR A 193 -6.09 -2.39 -0.17
N ARG A 194 -7.29 -2.90 -0.48
CA ARG A 194 -7.64 -3.34 -1.83
C ARG A 194 -7.55 -2.16 -2.79
N SER A 195 -7.06 -2.40 -4.01
CA SER A 195 -6.92 -1.36 -5.04
C SER A 195 -8.25 -0.98 -5.72
N SER A 196 -9.30 -1.80 -5.58
CA SER A 196 -10.62 -1.60 -6.21
C SER A 196 -11.76 -2.21 -5.40
N ASP A 197 -12.97 -1.68 -5.55
CA ASP A 197 -14.20 -2.24 -4.98
C ASP A 197 -14.55 -3.56 -5.73
N PRO A 198 -14.73 -4.72 -5.04
CA PRO A 198 -15.17 -5.96 -5.68
C PRO A 198 -16.47 -5.81 -6.47
N SER A 199 -17.36 -4.93 -6.00
CA SER A 199 -18.65 -4.69 -6.60
C SER A 199 -18.56 -3.83 -7.87
N ARG A 200 -17.43 -3.15 -8.09
CA ARG A 200 -17.14 -2.28 -9.23
C ARG A 200 -15.68 -2.46 -9.65
N PRO A 201 -15.34 -3.55 -10.35
CA PRO A 201 -13.99 -3.74 -10.86
C PRO A 201 -13.59 -2.52 -11.69
N ARG A 202 -12.33 -2.08 -11.56
CA ARG A 202 -11.83 -1.01 -12.42
C ARG A 202 -11.97 -1.50 -13.87
N PRO A 203 -12.53 -0.69 -14.78
CA PRO A 203 -12.44 -1.00 -16.19
C PRO A 203 -10.95 -1.18 -16.53
N GLY A 204 -10.64 -2.16 -17.38
CA GLY A 204 -9.27 -2.33 -17.90
C GLY A 204 -8.79 -1.06 -18.62
N ARG A 205 -7.59 -1.10 -19.20
CA ARG A 205 -7.15 -0.07 -20.16
C ARG A 205 -7.98 -0.18 -21.45
N ALA A 206 -9.27 0.08 -21.37
CA ALA A 206 -10.17 0.14 -22.51
C ALA A 206 -10.02 1.53 -23.15
N LEU A 207 -9.98 1.54 -24.48
CA LEU A 207 -10.11 2.76 -25.26
C LEU A 207 -11.49 3.37 -24.99
N LEU A 208 -11.57 4.71 -24.98
CA LEU A 208 -12.83 5.42 -24.79
C LEU A 208 -13.81 5.06 -25.91
N SER A 209 -13.34 5.05 -27.16
CA SER A 209 -14.08 4.71 -28.37
C SER A 209 -14.69 3.31 -28.35
N GLU A 210 -14.02 2.35 -27.70
CA GLU A 210 -14.47 0.95 -27.58
C GLU A 210 -15.21 0.67 -26.27
N SER A 211 -15.41 1.69 -25.43
CA SER A 211 -16.06 1.54 -24.13
C SER A 211 -17.58 1.68 -24.22
N GLN A 212 -18.28 1.20 -23.19
CA GLN A 212 -19.72 1.47 -23.00
C GLN A 212 -19.95 2.70 -22.10
N SER A 213 -19.03 3.67 -22.12
CA SER A 213 -19.10 4.84 -21.26
C SER A 213 -20.18 5.83 -21.73
N GLN A 214 -21.01 6.31 -20.80
CA GLN A 214 -21.96 7.42 -21.06
C GLN A 214 -21.25 8.72 -21.48
N ALA A 215 -19.95 8.83 -21.24
CA ALA A 215 -19.17 9.99 -21.67
C ALA A 215 -19.05 10.09 -23.21
N LEU A 216 -19.30 9.01 -23.95
CA LEU A 216 -19.30 9.03 -25.41
C LEU A 216 -20.33 10.03 -25.96
N ASP A 217 -21.51 10.12 -25.35
CA ASP A 217 -22.55 11.08 -25.73
C ASP A 217 -22.15 12.54 -25.46
N TRP A 218 -21.08 12.75 -24.71
CA TRP A 218 -20.56 14.06 -24.33
C TRP A 218 -19.31 14.45 -25.11
N TRP A 219 -18.74 13.56 -25.93
CA TRP A 219 -17.50 13.84 -26.64
C TRP A 219 -17.71 14.91 -27.71
N ASP A 220 -16.87 15.94 -27.68
CA ASP A 220 -16.93 17.01 -28.67
C ASP A 220 -16.06 16.66 -29.89
N HIS A 221 -16.66 16.02 -30.90
CA HIS A 221 -15.95 15.63 -32.13
C HIS A 221 -15.44 16.82 -32.95
N ASP A 222 -16.02 18.01 -32.78
CA ASP A 222 -15.59 19.19 -33.54
C ASP A 222 -14.33 19.83 -32.96
N HIS A 223 -14.04 19.59 -31.67
CA HIS A 223 -12.95 20.27 -30.94
C HIS A 223 -11.87 19.32 -30.42
N ASN A 224 -12.04 18.02 -30.58
CA ASN A 224 -10.97 17.05 -30.36
C ASN A 224 -10.54 16.43 -31.69
N GLU A 225 -9.23 16.23 -31.85
CA GLU A 225 -8.70 15.47 -32.97
C GLU A 225 -9.21 14.02 -32.95
N ALA A 226 -9.55 13.48 -34.12
CA ALA A 226 -10.03 12.10 -34.25
C ALA A 226 -9.03 11.06 -33.70
N THR A 227 -7.73 11.29 -33.90
CA THR A 227 -6.66 10.41 -33.38
C THR A 227 -6.65 10.32 -31.85
N VAL A 228 -7.06 11.39 -31.15
CA VAL A 228 -7.19 11.40 -29.69
C VAL A 228 -8.35 10.52 -29.26
N PHE A 229 -9.48 10.56 -29.97
CA PHE A 229 -10.64 9.73 -29.69
C PHE A 229 -10.32 8.23 -29.80
N ASP A 230 -9.55 7.84 -30.82
CA ASP A 230 -9.20 6.44 -31.09
C ASP A 230 -8.12 5.86 -30.17
N THR A 231 -7.36 6.73 -29.47
CA THR A 231 -6.20 6.28 -28.66
C THR A 231 -6.36 6.53 -27.17
N VAL A 232 -7.29 7.39 -26.75
CA VAL A 232 -7.45 7.74 -25.35
C VAL A 232 -8.15 6.63 -24.58
N THR A 233 -7.62 6.30 -23.40
CA THR A 233 -8.25 5.29 -22.52
C THR A 233 -9.21 5.95 -21.53
N VAL A 234 -10.18 5.18 -21.04
CA VAL A 234 -11.16 5.67 -20.04
C VAL A 234 -10.52 6.17 -18.74
N LEU A 235 -9.28 5.75 -18.42
CA LEU A 235 -8.55 6.17 -17.23
C LEU A 235 -7.61 7.36 -17.47
N ALA A 236 -7.57 7.93 -18.67
CA ALA A 236 -6.63 8.99 -19.00
C ALA A 236 -6.88 10.25 -18.16
N THR A 237 -5.80 10.82 -17.62
CA THR A 237 -5.83 12.07 -16.83
C THR A 237 -5.67 13.32 -17.69
N ARG A 238 -5.64 13.18 -19.02
CA ARG A 238 -5.54 14.29 -19.96
C ARG A 238 -6.91 14.97 -20.09
N SER A 239 -6.89 16.29 -20.27
CA SER A 239 -8.09 17.08 -20.57
C SER A 239 -8.44 16.96 -22.06
N CYS A 240 -9.74 16.86 -22.34
CA CYS A 240 -10.33 16.87 -23.67
C CYS A 240 -11.56 17.78 -23.67
N HIS A 241 -12.06 18.13 -24.84
CA HIS A 241 -13.27 18.94 -25.00
C HIS A 241 -14.53 18.07 -24.93
N TRP A 242 -15.55 18.56 -24.23
CA TRP A 242 -16.84 17.89 -24.05
C TRP A 242 -17.96 18.85 -24.36
N ARG A 243 -19.06 18.32 -24.88
CA ARG A 243 -20.30 19.03 -25.15
C ARG A 243 -21.43 18.38 -24.36
N CYS A 244 -22.06 19.13 -23.48
CA CYS A 244 -23.21 18.63 -22.72
C CYS A 244 -24.37 18.30 -23.68
N PRO A 245 -24.92 17.07 -23.67
CA PRO A 245 -26.03 16.69 -24.53
C PRO A 245 -27.33 17.43 -24.14
N ASP A 246 -27.51 17.78 -22.87
CA ASP A 246 -28.73 18.44 -22.38
C ASP A 246 -28.83 19.92 -22.78
N CYS A 247 -27.71 20.65 -22.69
CA CYS A 247 -27.73 22.11 -22.84
C CYS A 247 -26.71 22.65 -23.85
N GLY A 248 -25.96 21.77 -24.52
CA GLY A 248 -24.97 22.15 -25.55
C GLY A 248 -23.72 22.86 -25.04
N LEU A 249 -23.57 23.08 -23.73
CA LEU A 249 -22.41 23.78 -23.16
C LEU A 249 -21.14 22.99 -23.49
N ARG A 250 -20.17 23.66 -24.14
CA ARG A 250 -18.83 23.14 -24.39
C ARG A 250 -17.89 23.50 -23.25
N PHE A 251 -17.05 22.54 -22.83
CA PHE A 251 -16.08 22.73 -21.76
C PHE A 251 -14.93 21.72 -21.84
N GLU A 252 -13.80 22.03 -21.20
CA GLU A 252 -12.69 21.09 -21.04
C GLU A 252 -12.77 20.39 -19.68
N GLU A 253 -12.51 19.09 -19.68
CA GLU A 253 -12.38 18.28 -18.46
C GLU A 253 -11.57 17.01 -18.75
N LYS A 254 -11.02 16.38 -17.70
CA LYS A 254 -10.26 15.14 -17.81
C LYS A 254 -11.14 13.95 -18.22
N VAL A 255 -10.62 13.08 -19.08
CA VAL A 255 -11.32 11.87 -19.54
C VAL A 255 -11.72 10.96 -18.38
N ASN A 256 -10.85 10.73 -17.41
CA ASN A 256 -11.17 9.89 -16.25
C ASN A 256 -12.29 10.47 -15.37
N VAL A 257 -12.49 11.79 -15.35
CA VAL A 257 -13.58 12.45 -14.62
C VAL A 257 -14.89 12.23 -15.37
N MET A 258 -14.91 12.54 -16.67
CA MET A 258 -16.11 12.44 -17.50
C MET A 258 -16.59 11.00 -17.69
N THR A 259 -15.69 10.03 -17.77
CA THR A 259 -16.05 8.60 -17.85
C THR A 259 -16.55 8.02 -16.52
N SER A 260 -16.13 8.60 -15.39
CA SER A 260 -16.58 8.14 -14.06
C SER A 260 -17.94 8.69 -13.68
N SER A 261 -18.19 9.98 -13.94
CA SER A 261 -19.43 10.67 -13.61
C SER A 261 -19.55 11.95 -14.43
N PRO A 262 -20.03 11.88 -15.69
CA PRO A 262 -20.13 13.04 -16.56
C PRO A 262 -21.09 14.08 -15.94
N ALA A 263 -20.64 15.33 -15.86
CA ALA A 263 -21.43 16.39 -15.26
C ALA A 263 -21.23 17.73 -15.97
N CYS A 264 -22.35 18.38 -16.31
CA CYS A 264 -22.34 19.75 -16.83
C CYS A 264 -22.46 20.74 -15.67
N ARG A 265 -21.56 21.73 -15.61
CA ARG A 265 -21.60 22.81 -14.60
C ARG A 265 -22.89 23.63 -14.65
N ALA A 266 -23.39 23.96 -15.85
CA ALA A 266 -24.61 24.76 -16.01
C ALA A 266 -25.87 23.98 -15.63
N CYS A 267 -26.04 22.75 -16.14
CA CYS A 267 -27.19 21.91 -15.75
C CYS A 267 -27.16 21.59 -14.25
N SER A 268 -25.97 21.41 -13.67
CA SER A 268 -25.85 21.13 -12.23
C SER A 268 -26.14 22.36 -11.38
N ALA A 269 -25.77 23.57 -11.81
CA ALA A 269 -26.13 24.81 -11.15
C ALA A 269 -27.66 25.01 -11.17
N ARG A 270 -28.29 24.87 -12.35
CA ARG A 270 -29.75 24.94 -12.50
C ARG A 270 -30.48 23.94 -11.61
N ARG A 271 -30.11 22.66 -11.66
CA ARG A 271 -30.70 21.63 -10.78
C ARG A 271 -30.55 21.94 -9.30
N ARG A 272 -29.44 22.60 -8.89
CA ARG A 272 -29.21 23.00 -7.50
C ARG A 272 -30.12 24.15 -7.10
N GLU A 273 -30.32 25.13 -7.97
CA GLU A 273 -31.26 26.23 -7.76
C GLU A 273 -32.70 25.72 -7.68
N ASP A 274 -33.11 24.86 -8.60
CA ASP A 274 -34.42 24.20 -8.58
C ASP A 274 -34.63 23.43 -7.27
N TRP A 275 -33.63 22.64 -6.87
CA TRP A 275 -33.67 21.88 -5.60
C TRP A 275 -33.71 22.82 -4.39
N HIS A 276 -32.97 23.93 -4.38
CA HIS A 276 -33.03 24.91 -3.29
C HIS A 276 -34.40 25.59 -3.19
N ALA A 277 -34.99 25.97 -4.33
CA ALA A 277 -36.33 26.55 -4.36
C ALA A 277 -37.38 25.56 -3.84
N GLU A 278 -37.32 24.31 -4.30
CA GLU A 278 -38.21 23.23 -3.86
C GLU A 278 -38.01 22.90 -2.37
N HIS A 279 -36.77 22.76 -1.92
CA HIS A 279 -36.45 22.51 -0.51
C HIS A 279 -36.88 23.67 0.39
N THR A 280 -36.76 24.93 -0.08
CA THR A 280 -37.25 26.11 0.64
C THR A 280 -38.76 26.05 0.82
N ARG A 281 -39.51 25.71 -0.24
CA ARG A 281 -40.96 25.44 -0.14
C ARG A 281 -41.25 24.33 0.88
N TRP A 282 -40.51 23.21 0.84
CA TRP A 282 -40.72 22.11 1.79
C TRP A 282 -40.43 22.47 3.25
N ARG A 283 -39.62 23.51 3.53
CA ARG A 283 -39.36 23.97 4.91
C ARG A 283 -40.57 24.64 5.55
N SER A 284 -41.47 25.20 4.76
CA SER A 284 -42.70 25.85 5.23
C SER A 284 -43.98 25.09 4.90
N THR A 285 -43.89 23.94 4.21
CA THR A 285 -45.04 23.11 3.88
C THR A 285 -45.30 22.07 4.99
N PRO A 286 -46.48 22.07 5.63
CA PRO A 286 -46.91 21.01 6.54
C PRO A 286 -46.98 19.63 5.88
N VAL A 287 -46.73 18.58 6.64
CA VAL A 287 -46.87 17.19 6.18
C VAL A 287 -48.33 16.88 5.79
N ALA A 288 -49.29 17.46 6.50
CA ALA A 288 -50.72 17.31 6.19
C ALA A 288 -51.12 17.83 4.80
N ASP A 289 -50.35 18.76 4.23
CA ASP A 289 -50.65 19.39 2.94
C ASP A 289 -50.04 18.62 1.75
N VAL A 290 -49.33 17.51 2.02
CA VAL A 290 -48.78 16.60 1.01
C VAL A 290 -49.52 15.27 1.09
N PRO A 291 -50.42 14.96 0.14
CA PRO A 291 -51.30 13.79 0.21
C PRO A 291 -50.58 12.47 0.47
N GLU A 292 -49.42 12.24 -0.15
CA GLU A 292 -48.63 11.03 0.00
C GLU A 292 -48.09 10.87 1.42
N LEU A 293 -47.64 11.97 2.02
CA LEU A 293 -47.12 11.97 3.39
C LEU A 293 -48.24 11.91 4.42
N ALA A 294 -49.34 12.62 4.19
CA ALA A 294 -50.53 12.58 5.04
C ALA A 294 -51.13 11.17 5.09
N THR A 295 -51.25 10.51 3.94
CA THR A 295 -51.76 9.13 3.83
C THR A 295 -50.86 8.13 4.54
N ALA A 296 -49.54 8.32 4.44
CA ALA A 296 -48.57 7.43 5.06
C ALA A 296 -48.24 7.79 6.52
N TRP A 297 -48.80 8.86 7.10
CA TRP A 297 -48.42 9.35 8.43
C TRP A 297 -48.83 8.38 9.54
N ALA A 298 -47.90 8.04 10.44
CA ALA A 298 -48.14 7.14 11.57
C ALA A 298 -47.41 7.59 12.87
N ASP A 299 -47.00 8.85 12.92
CA ASP A 299 -46.39 9.49 14.10
C ASP A 299 -47.49 10.05 15.02
N ASP A 300 -47.21 10.15 16.33
CA ASP A 300 -48.19 10.68 17.29
C ASP A 300 -48.32 12.21 17.20
N ASP A 301 -47.31 12.89 16.65
CA ASP A 301 -47.32 14.34 16.47
C ASP A 301 -48.29 14.72 15.32
N ASP A 302 -49.02 15.84 15.49
CA ASP A 302 -49.95 16.37 14.48
C ASP A 302 -49.21 16.73 13.17
N PRO A 303 -49.55 16.12 12.02
CA PRO A 303 -48.88 16.37 10.74
C PRO A 303 -49.06 17.81 10.23
N ARG A 304 -50.03 18.59 10.75
CA ARG A 304 -50.19 20.02 10.44
C ARG A 304 -49.09 20.89 11.06
N LYS A 305 -48.44 20.40 12.12
CA LYS A 305 -47.38 21.11 12.86
C LYS A 305 -45.97 20.64 12.47
N VAL A 306 -45.86 19.63 11.62
CA VAL A 306 -44.58 19.08 11.16
C VAL A 306 -44.35 19.51 9.72
N MET A 307 -43.23 20.18 9.44
CA MET A 307 -42.88 20.58 8.07
C MET A 307 -42.17 19.45 7.33
N VAL A 308 -42.39 19.35 6.02
CA VAL A 308 -41.83 18.30 5.15
C VAL A 308 -40.29 18.26 5.22
N ALA A 309 -39.65 19.43 5.18
CA ALA A 309 -38.20 19.61 5.36
C ALA A 309 -37.82 20.19 6.74
N GLY A 310 -38.66 19.98 7.76
CA GLY A 310 -38.47 20.51 9.11
C GLY A 310 -37.63 19.62 10.03
N GLY A 311 -36.58 20.20 10.65
CA GLY A 311 -35.88 19.62 11.79
C GLY A 311 -35.12 18.29 11.57
N GLY A 312 -34.47 17.81 12.62
CA GLY A 312 -33.69 16.57 12.61
C GLY A 312 -34.47 15.30 13.02
N LYS A 313 -35.66 15.46 13.62
CA LYS A 313 -36.45 14.36 14.23
C LYS A 313 -36.98 13.41 13.16
N LEU A 314 -36.71 12.11 13.32
CA LEU A 314 -37.28 11.05 12.47
C LEU A 314 -38.75 10.80 12.85
N ARG A 315 -39.58 10.53 11.84
CA ARG A 315 -41.03 10.34 11.97
C ARG A 315 -41.43 8.93 11.57
N ARG A 316 -42.50 8.41 12.16
CA ARG A 316 -43.08 7.13 11.80
C ARG A 316 -44.01 7.28 10.60
N PHE A 317 -43.80 6.45 9.59
CA PHE A 317 -44.70 6.31 8.45
C PHE A 317 -45.18 4.86 8.35
N ARG A 318 -46.31 4.63 7.67
CA ARG A 318 -46.79 3.32 7.24
C ARG A 318 -46.86 3.30 5.72
N CYS A 319 -46.09 2.42 5.08
CA CYS A 319 -46.14 2.29 3.63
C CYS A 319 -47.24 1.31 3.18
N PRO A 320 -47.66 1.33 1.90
CA PRO A 320 -48.69 0.42 1.38
C PRO A 320 -48.39 -1.07 1.57
N ASN A 321 -47.10 -1.44 1.58
CA ASN A 321 -46.64 -2.81 1.83
C ASN A 321 -46.60 -3.17 3.33
N GLY A 322 -47.19 -2.36 4.21
CA GLY A 322 -47.30 -2.63 5.65
C GLY A 322 -46.04 -2.35 6.48
N HIS A 323 -44.98 -1.80 5.90
CA HIS A 323 -43.77 -1.47 6.66
C HIS A 323 -43.91 -0.16 7.45
N HIS A 324 -43.19 -0.08 8.59
CA HIS A 324 -43.25 1.04 9.53
C HIS A 324 -41.90 1.77 9.70
N PRO A 325 -41.36 2.43 8.65
CA PRO A 325 -40.06 3.07 8.75
C PRO A 325 -40.06 4.31 9.65
N ARG A 326 -38.94 4.55 10.34
CA ARG A 326 -38.61 5.81 11.01
C ARG A 326 -37.66 6.64 10.13
N ILE A 327 -38.17 7.68 9.49
CA ILE A 327 -37.43 8.45 8.48
C ILE A 327 -37.90 9.92 8.45
N LYS A 328 -37.12 10.83 7.85
CA LYS A 328 -37.54 12.22 7.63
C LYS A 328 -38.65 12.31 6.57
N PRO A 329 -39.66 13.20 6.71
CA PRO A 329 -40.76 13.31 5.75
C PRO A 329 -40.31 13.54 4.31
N LEU A 330 -39.46 14.54 4.05
CA LEU A 330 -38.91 14.79 2.70
C LEU A 330 -38.21 13.56 2.10
N ARG A 331 -37.52 12.77 2.92
CA ARG A 331 -36.82 11.56 2.44
C ARG A 331 -37.79 10.41 2.16
N PHE A 332 -38.88 10.30 2.91
CA PHE A 332 -39.96 9.36 2.58
C PHE A 332 -40.66 9.75 1.28
N LEU A 333 -40.93 11.05 1.07
CA LEU A 333 -41.53 11.56 -0.16
C LEU A 333 -40.66 11.29 -1.39
N THR A 334 -39.38 11.67 -1.32
CA THR A 334 -38.46 11.60 -2.48
C THR A 334 -37.93 10.20 -2.76
N SER A 335 -37.75 9.36 -1.73
CA SER A 335 -37.10 8.04 -1.85
C SER A 335 -37.99 6.87 -1.47
N GLY A 336 -39.24 7.11 -1.05
CA GLY A 336 -40.17 6.08 -0.61
C GLY A 336 -39.73 5.31 0.64
N CYS A 337 -40.42 4.18 0.88
CA CYS A 337 -40.12 3.29 2.00
C CYS A 337 -38.74 2.60 1.81
N PRO A 338 -37.83 2.69 2.80
CA PRO A 338 -36.50 2.07 2.70
C PRO A 338 -36.55 0.54 2.59
N HIS A 339 -37.56 -0.11 3.19
CA HIS A 339 -37.74 -1.56 3.11
C HIS A 339 -38.14 -1.99 1.69
N CYS A 340 -39.08 -1.28 1.06
CA CYS A 340 -39.49 -1.56 -0.31
C CYS A 340 -38.35 -1.32 -1.31
N ARG A 341 -37.60 -0.22 -1.17
CA ARG A 341 -36.40 0.03 -1.99
C ARG A 341 -35.35 -1.05 -1.79
N GLY A 342 -35.09 -1.44 -0.53
CA GLY A 342 -34.15 -2.51 -0.21
C GLY A 342 -34.54 -3.85 -0.85
N ALA A 343 -35.84 -4.15 -0.91
CA ALA A 343 -36.36 -5.32 -1.60
C ALA A 343 -36.21 -5.23 -3.12
N GLN A 344 -36.44 -4.05 -3.73
CA GLN A 344 -36.26 -3.83 -5.17
C GLN A 344 -34.79 -3.89 -5.60
N SER A 345 -33.86 -3.38 -4.78
CA SER A 345 -32.42 -3.47 -5.06
C SER A 345 -31.83 -4.85 -4.76
N ALA A 346 -32.59 -5.74 -4.11
CA ALA A 346 -32.14 -7.08 -3.74
C ALA A 346 -32.10 -8.08 -4.91
N THR A 347 -32.52 -7.70 -6.12
CA THR A 347 -32.43 -8.53 -7.34
C THR A 347 -31.03 -8.60 -7.96
N SER A 348 -30.06 -7.82 -7.44
CA SER A 348 -28.63 -7.94 -7.81
C SER A 348 -27.75 -8.23 -6.59
N LYS A 349 -28.19 -9.14 -5.71
CA LYS A 349 -27.35 -9.61 -4.59
C LYS A 349 -26.04 -10.16 -5.14
N LYS A 350 -24.94 -9.60 -4.66
CA LYS A 350 -23.60 -10.08 -4.97
C LYS A 350 -23.16 -11.01 -3.84
N TRP A 351 -23.10 -12.31 -4.14
CA TRP A 351 -22.80 -13.33 -3.14
C TRP A 351 -21.31 -13.37 -2.83
N LEU A 352 -20.99 -13.85 -1.62
CA LEU A 352 -19.62 -13.96 -1.14
C LEU A 352 -18.77 -14.87 -2.06
N ALA A 353 -19.33 -16.00 -2.46
CA ALA A 353 -18.66 -16.97 -3.34
C ALA A 353 -18.23 -16.34 -4.67
N ASP A 354 -19.10 -15.51 -5.27
CA ASP A 354 -18.86 -14.94 -6.60
C ASP A 354 -17.87 -13.78 -6.55
N LEU A 355 -17.94 -12.93 -5.51
CA LEU A 355 -17.12 -11.73 -5.42
C LEU A 355 -15.79 -11.91 -4.72
N LEU A 356 -15.71 -12.79 -3.73
CA LEU A 356 -14.57 -12.96 -2.85
C LEU A 356 -14.23 -14.46 -2.70
N PRO A 357 -13.87 -15.16 -3.79
CA PRO A 357 -13.62 -16.61 -3.76
C PRO A 357 -12.51 -17.00 -2.78
N GLU A 358 -11.51 -16.14 -2.58
CA GLU A 358 -10.44 -16.37 -1.61
C GLU A 358 -10.94 -16.39 -0.16
N ILE A 359 -11.85 -15.49 0.20
CA ILE A 359 -12.46 -15.46 1.53
C ILE A 359 -13.45 -16.62 1.67
N ALA A 360 -14.24 -16.89 0.63
CA ALA A 360 -15.16 -18.01 0.58
C ALA A 360 -14.46 -19.37 0.79
N ALA A 361 -13.23 -19.53 0.28
CA ALA A 361 -12.42 -20.74 0.46
C ALA A 361 -12.04 -21.01 1.93
N GLN A 362 -12.18 -20.03 2.81
CA GLN A 362 -11.88 -20.15 4.24
C GLN A 362 -13.13 -20.42 5.09
N TRP A 363 -14.29 -20.63 4.45
CA TRP A 363 -15.52 -20.90 5.16
C TRP A 363 -15.39 -22.18 6.00
N HIS A 364 -15.75 -22.12 7.28
CA HIS A 364 -15.70 -23.30 8.11
C HIS A 364 -16.74 -24.34 7.63
N PRO A 365 -16.38 -25.63 7.46
CA PRO A 365 -17.26 -26.63 6.85
C PRO A 365 -18.55 -26.93 7.63
N THR A 366 -18.50 -26.91 8.97
CA THR A 366 -19.63 -27.39 9.82
C THR A 366 -20.21 -26.37 10.81
N ARG A 367 -19.57 -25.20 11.02
CA ARG A 367 -19.92 -24.28 12.13
C ARG A 367 -20.87 -23.14 11.74
N ASN A 368 -21.20 -23.01 10.46
CA ASN A 368 -22.07 -21.92 9.95
C ASN A 368 -23.52 -22.37 9.68
N GLY A 369 -23.87 -23.61 10.04
CA GLY A 369 -25.22 -24.15 9.91
C GLY A 369 -25.74 -24.06 8.47
N LYS A 370 -26.87 -23.36 8.27
CA LYS A 370 -27.49 -23.16 6.95
C LYS A 370 -26.83 -22.10 6.06
N TYR A 371 -25.90 -21.32 6.60
CA TYR A 371 -25.24 -20.26 5.85
C TYR A 371 -24.07 -20.81 5.04
N THR A 372 -24.04 -20.46 3.76
CA THR A 372 -22.99 -20.85 2.81
C THR A 372 -22.46 -19.62 2.09
N PRO A 373 -21.25 -19.67 1.52
CA PRO A 373 -20.74 -18.57 0.71
C PRO A 373 -21.64 -18.18 -0.48
N GLN A 374 -22.49 -19.09 -0.95
CA GLN A 374 -23.43 -18.87 -2.06
C GLN A 374 -24.73 -18.16 -1.64
N ASN A 375 -25.04 -18.09 -0.34
CA ASN A 375 -26.28 -17.49 0.16
C ASN A 375 -26.06 -16.32 1.15
N VAL A 376 -24.80 -15.94 1.37
CA VAL A 376 -24.40 -14.77 2.17
C VAL A 376 -23.84 -13.69 1.26
N VAL A 377 -24.32 -12.45 1.43
CA VAL A 377 -23.81 -11.29 0.68
C VAL A 377 -22.42 -10.88 1.18
N TRP A 378 -21.57 -10.44 0.27
CA TRP A 378 -20.14 -10.15 0.52
C TRP A 378 -19.88 -9.08 1.59
N ASP A 379 -20.82 -8.17 1.85
CA ASP A 379 -20.69 -7.06 2.81
C ASP A 379 -21.49 -7.29 4.11
N SER A 380 -21.95 -8.52 4.34
CA SER A 380 -22.70 -8.93 5.51
C SER A 380 -21.93 -8.62 6.81
N GLN A 381 -22.61 -8.00 7.77
CA GLN A 381 -22.10 -7.77 9.13
C GLN A 381 -22.29 -8.99 10.06
N ARG A 382 -22.79 -10.12 9.54
CA ARG A 382 -22.96 -11.33 10.35
C ARG A 382 -21.61 -11.97 10.65
N GLU A 383 -21.39 -12.30 11.92
CA GLU A 383 -20.28 -13.12 12.40
C GLU A 383 -20.39 -14.55 11.85
N MET A 384 -19.31 -15.03 11.25
CA MET A 384 -19.19 -16.37 10.68
C MET A 384 -17.92 -17.03 11.17
N TRP A 385 -17.93 -18.36 11.23
CA TRP A 385 -16.74 -19.15 11.51
C TRP A 385 -15.91 -19.36 10.25
N TRP A 386 -14.61 -19.14 10.39
CA TRP A 386 -13.61 -19.33 9.35
C TRP A 386 -12.59 -20.36 9.79
N ARG A 387 -11.93 -21.00 8.81
CA ARG A 387 -10.82 -21.91 9.03
C ARG A 387 -9.74 -21.67 7.98
N ALA A 388 -8.51 -21.48 8.45
CA ALA A 388 -7.36 -21.35 7.57
C ALA A 388 -6.94 -22.74 7.08
N ASP A 389 -6.77 -22.90 5.78
CA ASP A 389 -6.16 -24.08 5.16
C ASP A 389 -4.69 -24.28 5.53
N CYS A 390 -3.94 -23.19 5.73
CA CYS A 390 -2.49 -23.24 5.94
C CYS A 390 -2.05 -23.80 7.29
N CYS A 391 -2.91 -23.70 8.32
CA CYS A 391 -2.57 -24.14 9.69
C CYS A 391 -3.76 -24.69 10.48
N GLY A 392 -4.96 -24.74 9.89
CA GLY A 392 -6.17 -25.17 10.58
C GLY A 392 -6.72 -24.17 11.60
N HIS A 393 -6.12 -22.99 11.78
CA HIS A 393 -6.60 -21.98 12.73
C HIS A 393 -8.05 -21.60 12.44
N GLU A 394 -8.88 -21.61 13.47
CA GLU A 394 -10.30 -21.28 13.41
C GLU A 394 -10.58 -19.99 14.17
N TRP A 395 -11.39 -19.11 13.59
CA TRP A 395 -11.77 -17.84 14.23
C TRP A 395 -13.18 -17.41 13.80
N GLN A 396 -13.78 -16.52 14.60
CA GLN A 396 -15.02 -15.83 14.24
C GLN A 396 -14.72 -14.40 13.80
N GLU A 397 -15.33 -13.99 12.70
CA GLU A 397 -15.27 -12.61 12.22
C GLU A 397 -16.43 -12.34 11.25
N SER A 398 -16.96 -11.12 11.21
CA SER A 398 -17.97 -10.77 10.19
C SER A 398 -17.41 -10.81 8.77
N VAL A 399 -18.25 -11.17 7.79
CA VAL A 399 -17.87 -11.22 6.36
C VAL A 399 -17.31 -9.87 5.89
N ARG A 400 -17.96 -8.76 6.28
CA ARG A 400 -17.50 -7.39 5.98
C ARG A 400 -16.12 -7.10 6.55
N ALA A 401 -15.81 -7.57 7.76
CA ALA A 401 -14.53 -7.30 8.39
C ALA A 401 -13.37 -8.07 7.71
N ARG A 402 -13.62 -9.28 7.19
CA ARG A 402 -12.64 -10.06 6.40
C ARG A 402 -12.08 -9.28 5.21
N ASP A 403 -12.93 -8.52 4.51
CA ASP A 403 -12.53 -7.71 3.35
C ASP A 403 -11.96 -6.32 3.75
N GLY A 404 -11.98 -5.98 5.04
CA GLY A 404 -11.51 -4.72 5.62
C GLY A 404 -10.11 -4.77 6.25
N GLY A 405 -9.58 -3.58 6.59
CA GLY A 405 -8.38 -3.44 7.44
C GLY A 405 -7.12 -4.14 6.92
N SER A 406 -6.57 -5.06 7.73
CA SER A 406 -5.34 -5.82 7.42
C SER A 406 -5.54 -6.93 6.39
N ARG A 407 -6.79 -7.28 6.04
CA ARG A 407 -7.17 -8.37 5.12
C ARG A 407 -6.24 -9.58 5.22
N LEU A 408 -6.10 -10.10 6.44
CA LEU A 408 -5.30 -11.29 6.67
C LEU A 408 -6.08 -12.50 6.17
N ARG A 409 -5.42 -13.38 5.41
CA ARG A 409 -5.95 -14.69 5.07
C ARG A 409 -5.98 -15.52 6.35
N CYS A 410 -4.87 -15.66 7.06
CA CYS A 410 -4.84 -16.28 8.38
C CYS A 410 -4.36 -15.30 9.45
N PRO A 411 -5.15 -15.02 10.51
CA PRO A 411 -4.70 -14.18 11.63
C PRO A 411 -3.47 -14.75 12.37
N ALA A 412 -3.43 -16.06 12.59
CA ALA A 412 -2.34 -16.73 13.30
C ALA A 412 -1.02 -16.72 12.50
N CYS A 413 -1.05 -17.19 11.25
CA CYS A 413 0.15 -17.19 10.39
C CYS A 413 0.47 -15.81 9.80
N ARG A 414 -0.46 -14.86 9.88
CA ARG A 414 -0.38 -13.52 9.27
C ARG A 414 -0.19 -13.51 7.74
N THR A 415 -0.62 -14.59 7.07
CA THR A 415 -0.74 -14.61 5.61
C THR A 415 -1.79 -13.60 5.16
N ILE A 416 -1.65 -13.05 3.96
CA ILE A 416 -2.50 -11.95 3.47
C ILE A 416 -3.44 -12.42 2.37
N LEU A 417 -4.62 -11.80 2.29
CA LEU A 417 -5.51 -11.95 1.13
C LEU A 417 -4.92 -11.23 -0.08
N GLY A 418 -5.10 -11.80 -1.26
CA GLY A 418 -4.51 -11.34 -2.52
C GLY A 418 -3.00 -11.44 -2.52
N SER A 419 -2.46 -12.50 -1.90
CA SER A 419 -1.03 -12.80 -1.92
C SER A 419 -0.55 -13.27 -3.29
N LEU A 420 0.77 -13.28 -3.51
CA LEU A 420 1.40 -13.87 -4.70
C LEU A 420 0.95 -15.32 -4.86
N ALA A 421 1.00 -16.11 -3.78
CA ALA A 421 0.58 -17.52 -3.80
C ALA A 421 -0.89 -17.74 -4.19
N TRP A 422 -1.77 -16.77 -3.97
CA TRP A 422 -3.18 -16.87 -4.37
C TRP A 422 -3.38 -16.43 -5.83
N HIS A 423 -2.75 -15.31 -6.21
CA HIS A 423 -2.93 -14.73 -7.55
C HIS A 423 -2.18 -15.48 -8.64
N ASP A 424 -0.99 -15.98 -8.33
CA ASP A 424 -0.11 -16.65 -9.27
C ASP A 424 0.64 -17.80 -8.57
N PRO A 425 -0.02 -18.96 -8.39
CA PRO A 425 0.60 -20.13 -7.79
C PRO A 425 1.82 -20.63 -8.55
N GLY A 426 1.87 -20.42 -9.88
CA GLY A 426 3.00 -20.82 -10.71
C GLY A 426 4.25 -20.01 -10.39
N LEU A 427 4.13 -18.68 -10.39
CA LEU A 427 5.23 -17.81 -9.97
C LEU A 427 5.57 -17.98 -8.49
N ALA A 428 4.58 -18.23 -7.64
CA ALA A 428 4.81 -18.51 -6.22
C ALA A 428 5.61 -19.80 -5.98
N ALA A 429 5.53 -20.79 -6.88
CA ALA A 429 6.35 -22.01 -6.79
C ALA A 429 7.84 -21.73 -7.05
N GLU A 430 8.17 -20.70 -7.82
CA GLU A 430 9.55 -20.24 -8.03
C GLU A 430 10.09 -19.42 -6.84
N TRP A 431 9.26 -19.12 -5.84
CA TRP A 431 9.69 -18.35 -4.66
C TRP A 431 10.57 -19.20 -3.74
N SER A 432 11.84 -18.80 -3.56
CA SER A 432 12.77 -19.56 -2.73
C SER A 432 12.30 -19.63 -1.26
N ALA A 433 12.45 -20.80 -0.64
CA ALA A 433 12.16 -21.01 0.78
C ALA A 433 13.16 -20.30 1.72
N THR A 434 14.32 -19.86 1.19
CA THR A 434 15.34 -19.11 1.94
C THR A 434 14.93 -17.64 2.18
N ASN A 435 13.91 -17.16 1.48
CA ASN A 435 13.41 -15.80 1.66
C ASN A 435 12.81 -15.59 3.06
N ALA A 436 12.96 -14.37 3.59
CA ALA A 436 12.49 -14.01 4.93
C ALA A 436 10.97 -14.15 5.15
N VAL A 437 10.18 -14.25 4.07
CA VAL A 437 8.73 -14.46 4.11
C VAL A 437 8.31 -15.39 2.97
N THR A 438 7.20 -16.08 3.14
CA THR A 438 6.63 -16.93 2.09
C THR A 438 5.82 -16.12 1.05
N ALA A 439 5.54 -16.72 -0.09
CA ALA A 439 4.69 -16.13 -1.13
C ALA A 439 3.25 -15.79 -0.66
N TRP A 440 2.81 -16.33 0.48
CA TRP A 440 1.53 -16.00 1.13
C TRP A 440 1.55 -14.67 1.93
N HIS A 441 2.72 -14.05 2.10
CA HIS A 441 2.88 -12.81 2.88
C HIS A 441 3.11 -11.55 2.03
N VAL A 442 3.25 -11.72 0.71
CA VAL A 442 3.59 -10.67 -0.25
C VAL A 442 2.55 -10.59 -1.35
N ARG A 443 2.35 -9.40 -1.93
CA ARG A 443 1.50 -9.20 -3.12
C ARG A 443 2.36 -9.23 -4.39
N PRO A 444 1.82 -9.61 -5.56
CA PRO A 444 2.58 -9.67 -6.81
C PRO A 444 3.41 -8.41 -7.15
N HIS A 445 2.93 -7.21 -6.83
CA HIS A 445 3.65 -5.96 -7.13
C HIS A 445 4.11 -5.20 -5.88
N ALA A 446 4.28 -5.89 -4.74
CA ALA A 446 4.76 -5.26 -3.53
C ALA A 446 6.23 -4.83 -3.66
N SER A 447 6.56 -3.63 -3.19
CA SER A 447 7.94 -3.24 -2.89
C SER A 447 8.40 -3.91 -1.59
N LEU A 448 9.42 -4.75 -1.67
CA LEU A 448 9.97 -5.46 -0.52
C LEU A 448 11.22 -4.76 0.01
N ALA A 449 11.51 -4.95 1.31
CA ALA A 449 12.71 -4.41 1.95
C ALA A 449 14.00 -5.17 1.55
N PHE A 450 13.86 -6.31 0.88
CA PHE A 450 14.94 -7.14 0.36
C PHE A 450 14.65 -7.53 -1.09
N VAL A 451 15.67 -7.95 -1.82
CA VAL A 451 15.52 -8.53 -3.17
C VAL A 451 15.32 -10.04 -3.00
N PRO A 452 14.15 -10.59 -3.38
CA PRO A 452 13.88 -12.00 -3.17
C PRO A 452 14.69 -12.89 -4.10
N GLU A 453 15.02 -14.07 -3.59
CA GLU A 453 15.62 -15.18 -4.32
C GLU A 453 14.53 -16.05 -4.96
N TRP A 454 14.83 -16.55 -6.16
CA TRP A 454 13.95 -17.36 -6.99
C TRP A 454 14.68 -18.63 -7.41
N VAL A 455 13.93 -19.72 -7.52
CA VAL A 455 14.37 -21.02 -8.01
C VAL A 455 13.60 -21.30 -9.30
N CYS A 456 14.29 -21.65 -10.38
CA CYS A 456 13.63 -21.86 -11.67
C CYS A 456 12.69 -23.07 -11.58
N ALA A 457 11.49 -22.91 -12.12
CA ALA A 457 10.54 -24.01 -12.24
C ALA A 457 11.01 -25.13 -13.20
N THR A 458 11.88 -24.80 -14.16
CA THR A 458 12.40 -25.74 -15.16
C THR A 458 13.66 -26.47 -14.69
N ASP A 459 14.58 -25.76 -14.03
CA ASP A 459 15.83 -26.32 -13.50
C ASP A 459 16.11 -25.78 -12.10
N PRO A 460 15.90 -26.59 -11.04
CA PRO A 460 16.14 -26.16 -9.67
C PRO A 460 17.57 -25.69 -9.36
N ALA A 461 18.56 -26.02 -10.20
CA ALA A 461 19.93 -25.50 -10.07
C ALA A 461 20.03 -24.00 -10.40
N HIS A 462 19.10 -23.48 -11.21
CA HIS A 462 19.05 -22.05 -11.52
C HIS A 462 18.41 -21.28 -10.37
N VAL A 463 19.26 -20.66 -9.56
CA VAL A 463 18.85 -19.78 -8.44
C VAL A 463 19.35 -18.36 -8.69
N TRP A 464 18.47 -17.36 -8.64
CA TRP A 464 18.84 -15.96 -8.87
C TRP A 464 18.03 -14.98 -8.01
N ARG A 465 18.51 -13.75 -7.87
CA ARG A 465 17.83 -12.68 -7.13
C ARG A 465 17.22 -11.68 -8.10
N ALA A 466 15.93 -11.36 -7.92
CA ALA A 466 15.24 -10.39 -8.76
C ALA A 466 14.10 -9.69 -8.00
N PRO A 467 13.81 -8.41 -8.28
CA PRO A 467 12.66 -7.73 -7.68
C PRO A 467 11.34 -8.43 -8.02
N LEU A 468 10.48 -8.61 -7.01
CA LEU A 468 9.16 -9.22 -7.17
C LEU A 468 8.31 -8.52 -8.25
N SER A 469 8.33 -7.19 -8.32
CA SER A 469 7.62 -6.45 -9.36
C SER A 469 8.09 -6.77 -10.77
N SER A 470 9.37 -7.11 -10.96
CA SER A 470 9.92 -7.49 -12.27
C SER A 470 9.38 -8.85 -12.70
N ARG A 471 9.42 -9.81 -11.77
CA ARG A 471 8.93 -11.18 -11.98
C ARG A 471 7.44 -11.22 -12.29
N SER A 472 6.62 -10.50 -11.52
CA SER A 472 5.19 -10.38 -11.78
C SER A 472 4.84 -9.62 -13.06
N ASN A 473 5.80 -8.92 -13.68
CA ASN A 473 5.65 -8.31 -15.00
C ASN A 473 6.13 -9.23 -16.14
N GLY A 474 6.45 -10.50 -15.85
CA GLY A 474 6.83 -11.50 -16.85
C GLY A 474 8.34 -11.67 -17.06
N ALA A 475 9.19 -11.18 -16.15
CA ALA A 475 10.62 -11.46 -16.24
C ALA A 475 10.90 -12.95 -15.95
N GLU A 476 11.42 -13.68 -16.92
CA GLU A 476 11.73 -15.12 -16.84
C GLU A 476 13.07 -15.40 -16.15
N CYS A 477 13.40 -16.69 -15.96
CA CYS A 477 14.71 -17.13 -15.46
C CYS A 477 15.82 -16.63 -16.39
N PRO A 478 16.85 -15.93 -15.88
CA PRO A 478 17.92 -15.37 -16.71
C PRO A 478 18.77 -16.44 -17.39
N ASP A 479 18.92 -17.61 -16.77
CA ASP A 479 19.68 -18.73 -17.30
C ASP A 479 18.91 -19.45 -18.44
N CYS A 480 17.56 -19.58 -18.34
CA CYS A 480 16.74 -20.21 -19.38
C CYS A 480 16.35 -19.29 -20.54
N ARG A 481 16.29 -17.97 -20.31
CA ARG A 481 15.79 -16.99 -21.30
C ARG A 481 16.78 -16.80 -22.45
N ARG A 482 16.31 -17.06 -23.68
CA ARG A 482 17.06 -16.79 -24.94
C ARG A 482 16.77 -15.40 -25.53
N ALA A 483 15.59 -14.84 -25.29
CA ALA A 483 15.15 -13.57 -25.86
C ALA A 483 15.85 -12.37 -25.20
N GLY A 484 16.51 -11.52 -25.99
CA GLY A 484 17.24 -10.33 -25.51
C GLY A 484 18.75 -10.53 -25.34
N LYS A 485 19.25 -11.74 -25.58
CA LYS A 485 20.69 -12.03 -25.66
C LYS A 485 21.12 -11.99 -27.12
N SER A 486 22.28 -11.41 -27.41
CA SER A 486 22.80 -11.46 -28.79
C SER A 486 23.26 -12.88 -29.13
N ARG A 487 23.26 -13.26 -30.42
CA ARG A 487 23.81 -14.58 -30.82
C ARG A 487 25.27 -14.73 -30.38
N VAL A 488 26.04 -13.65 -30.48
CA VAL A 488 27.45 -13.63 -30.08
C VAL A 488 27.60 -13.84 -28.57
N GLU A 489 26.76 -13.21 -27.75
CA GLU A 489 26.72 -13.41 -26.30
C GLU A 489 26.38 -14.87 -25.94
N LEU A 490 25.40 -15.47 -26.63
CA LEU A 490 25.04 -16.88 -26.43
C LEU A 490 26.19 -17.82 -26.81
N ASP A 491 26.89 -17.55 -27.92
CA ASP A 491 28.02 -18.36 -28.38
C ASP A 491 29.21 -18.28 -27.39
N HIS A 492 29.47 -17.10 -26.83
CA HIS A 492 30.47 -16.92 -25.77
C HIS A 492 30.06 -17.59 -24.47
N HIS A 493 28.78 -17.52 -24.07
CA HIS A 493 28.29 -18.23 -22.90
C HIS A 493 28.44 -19.75 -23.06
N ALA A 494 28.05 -20.31 -24.21
CA ALA A 494 28.23 -21.73 -24.49
C ALA A 494 29.70 -22.16 -24.41
N ALA A 495 30.61 -21.37 -25.00
CA ALA A 495 32.04 -21.61 -24.89
C ALA A 495 32.55 -21.49 -23.44
N ALA A 496 32.03 -20.56 -22.65
CA ALA A 496 32.38 -20.43 -21.25
C ALA A 496 31.93 -21.64 -20.43
N VAL A 497 30.74 -22.19 -20.70
CA VAL A 497 30.27 -23.44 -20.09
C VAL A 497 31.23 -24.59 -20.44
N GLU A 498 31.67 -24.72 -21.70
CA GLU A 498 32.62 -25.76 -22.10
C GLU A 498 34.01 -25.61 -21.45
N VAL A 499 34.50 -24.38 -21.30
CA VAL A 499 35.87 -24.09 -20.82
C VAL A 499 35.97 -24.10 -19.29
N PHE A 500 34.94 -23.63 -18.59
CA PHE A 500 34.94 -23.44 -17.15
C PHE A 500 33.97 -24.37 -16.39
N GLY A 501 32.99 -24.97 -17.07
CA GLY A 501 32.05 -25.96 -16.49
C GLY A 501 30.90 -25.40 -15.65
N ASN A 502 31.02 -24.17 -15.14
CA ASN A 502 30.05 -23.56 -14.22
C ASN A 502 29.63 -22.14 -14.63
N ALA A 503 29.79 -21.80 -15.91
CA ALA A 503 29.39 -20.49 -16.42
C ALA A 503 27.86 -20.31 -16.34
N ARG A 504 27.45 -19.12 -15.95
CA ARG A 504 26.04 -18.69 -15.83
C ARG A 504 25.83 -17.40 -16.60
N SER A 505 24.58 -17.09 -16.96
CA SER A 505 24.30 -15.92 -17.80
C SER A 505 23.17 -15.04 -17.25
N GLY A 506 23.33 -13.72 -17.36
CA GLY A 506 22.30 -12.76 -16.97
C GLY A 506 22.10 -12.63 -15.45
N ILE A 507 23.11 -12.94 -14.64
CA ILE A 507 23.00 -12.88 -13.18
C ILE A 507 22.96 -11.43 -12.70
N THR A 508 21.99 -11.08 -11.87
CA THR A 508 22.01 -9.83 -11.11
C THR A 508 22.84 -9.98 -9.83
N MET A 509 23.96 -9.27 -9.78
CA MET A 509 24.87 -9.20 -8.64
C MET A 509 24.60 -7.94 -7.79
N THR A 510 24.83 -8.07 -6.48
CA THR A 510 24.72 -6.98 -5.49
C THR A 510 25.87 -7.11 -4.50
N ASP A 511 26.55 -6.01 -4.18
CA ASP A 511 27.59 -6.00 -3.15
C ASP A 511 27.56 -4.69 -2.34
N ALA A 512 27.99 -4.73 -1.08
CA ALA A 512 28.06 -3.56 -0.21
C ALA A 512 29.14 -2.55 -0.67
N ALA A 513 30.15 -3.01 -1.41
CA ALA A 513 31.20 -2.18 -1.99
C ALA A 513 30.71 -1.36 -3.21
N TYR A 514 29.53 -1.66 -3.76
CA TYR A 514 29.01 -0.91 -4.91
C TYR A 514 28.64 0.52 -4.51
N THR A 515 29.19 1.50 -5.23
CA THR A 515 28.97 2.92 -4.93
C THR A 515 28.05 3.58 -5.95
N THR A 516 27.93 3.01 -7.16
CA THR A 516 27.21 3.68 -8.25
C THR A 516 25.79 3.18 -8.44
N ARG A 517 25.55 1.87 -8.30
CA ARG A 517 24.22 1.23 -8.33
C ARG A 517 24.10 0.14 -7.28
N LYS A 518 22.87 -0.12 -6.83
CA LYS A 518 22.60 -1.20 -5.87
C LYS A 518 22.78 -2.61 -6.45
N SER A 519 22.77 -2.74 -7.77
CA SER A 519 22.85 -4.02 -8.46
C SER A 519 23.31 -3.84 -9.91
N TRP A 520 23.98 -4.86 -10.44
CA TRP A 520 24.39 -4.98 -11.83
C TRP A 520 24.01 -6.34 -12.38
N THR A 521 23.45 -6.41 -13.59
CA THR A 521 23.24 -7.69 -14.30
C THR A 521 24.45 -7.96 -15.18
N THR A 522 25.06 -9.14 -15.08
CA THR A 522 26.24 -9.55 -15.85
C THR A 522 25.87 -10.47 -17.01
N ASP A 523 26.60 -10.38 -18.12
CA ASP A 523 26.28 -11.20 -19.30
C ASP A 523 26.68 -12.66 -19.08
N ILE A 524 27.92 -12.88 -18.64
CA ILE A 524 28.45 -14.19 -18.26
C ILE A 524 29.18 -14.05 -16.91
N SER A 525 28.96 -15.00 -16.01
CA SER A 525 29.68 -15.11 -14.74
C SER A 525 30.18 -16.53 -14.52
N VAL A 526 31.40 -16.67 -14.01
CA VAL A 526 32.09 -17.95 -13.80
C VAL A 526 32.73 -17.93 -12.41
N ASP A 527 32.71 -19.04 -11.69
CA ASP A 527 33.56 -19.21 -10.52
C ASP A 527 34.82 -19.99 -10.92
N HIS A 528 35.99 -19.41 -10.73
CA HIS A 528 37.25 -20.05 -11.10
C HIS A 528 38.30 -19.80 -10.02
N GLU A 529 38.79 -20.89 -9.41
CA GLU A 529 39.81 -20.86 -8.35
C GLU A 529 39.42 -19.95 -7.16
N GLY A 530 38.13 -19.92 -6.80
CA GLY A 530 37.60 -19.11 -5.70
C GLY A 530 37.42 -17.62 -6.03
N LEU A 531 37.61 -17.21 -7.28
CA LEU A 531 37.32 -15.87 -7.77
C LEU A 531 36.09 -15.89 -8.69
N THR A 532 35.20 -14.91 -8.49
CA THR A 532 34.12 -14.66 -9.44
C THR A 532 34.66 -13.86 -10.62
N VAL A 533 34.58 -14.46 -11.81
CA VAL A 533 34.93 -13.84 -13.10
C VAL A 533 33.66 -13.38 -13.78
N VAL A 534 33.63 -12.13 -14.19
CA VAL A 534 32.55 -11.53 -14.96
C VAL A 534 33.05 -11.22 -16.36
N ILE A 535 32.36 -11.75 -17.36
CA ILE A 535 32.65 -11.52 -18.78
C ILE A 535 31.47 -10.80 -19.41
N GLU A 536 31.74 -9.63 -19.97
CA GLU A 536 30.75 -8.72 -20.54
C GLU A 536 30.94 -8.63 -22.05
N TYR A 537 29.86 -8.67 -22.81
CA TYR A 537 29.89 -8.47 -24.26
C TYR A 537 29.39 -7.07 -24.63
N ASP A 538 30.30 -6.24 -25.13
CA ASP A 538 30.00 -4.86 -25.53
C ASP A 538 29.81 -4.78 -27.05
N GLY A 539 28.57 -4.96 -27.51
CA GLY A 539 28.23 -4.75 -28.92
C GLY A 539 28.24 -3.27 -29.30
N ALA A 540 28.91 -2.90 -30.39
CA ALA A 540 29.17 -1.51 -30.74
C ALA A 540 27.92 -0.68 -30.98
N TYR A 541 26.90 -1.29 -31.56
CA TYR A 541 25.59 -0.66 -31.78
C TYR A 541 24.96 -0.14 -30.47
N TRP A 542 25.18 -0.84 -29.35
CA TRP A 542 24.57 -0.51 -28.05
C TRP A 542 25.51 0.23 -27.09
N HIS A 543 26.83 0.15 -27.32
CA HIS A 543 27.87 0.61 -26.39
C HIS A 543 28.71 1.79 -26.90
N SER A 544 28.50 2.27 -28.13
CA SER A 544 29.28 3.36 -28.74
C SER A 544 28.98 4.76 -28.17
N ALA A 545 27.79 4.98 -27.60
CA ALA A 545 27.43 6.29 -27.06
C ALA A 545 28.23 6.66 -25.80
N ASP A 546 28.67 7.90 -25.65
CA ASP A 546 29.45 8.39 -24.49
C ASP A 546 28.79 8.08 -23.14
N ALA A 547 27.45 8.21 -23.07
CA ALA A 547 26.69 7.89 -21.87
C ALA A 547 26.78 6.40 -21.48
N LYS A 548 26.96 5.50 -22.46
CA LYS A 548 27.12 4.06 -22.26
C LYS A 548 28.53 3.70 -21.82
N VAL A 549 29.55 4.33 -22.39
CA VAL A 549 30.95 4.22 -21.93
C VAL A 549 31.06 4.53 -20.42
N LEU A 550 30.39 5.58 -19.94
CA LEU A 550 30.33 5.91 -18.52
C LEU A 550 29.62 4.84 -17.67
N VAL A 551 28.61 4.16 -18.20
CA VAL A 551 27.91 3.07 -17.52
C VAL A 551 28.79 1.84 -17.42
N ASP A 552 29.48 1.47 -18.48
CA ASP A 552 30.37 0.31 -18.53
C ASP A 552 31.56 0.49 -17.60
N GLN A 553 32.12 1.71 -17.55
CA GLN A 553 33.16 2.06 -16.58
C GLN A 553 32.69 1.92 -15.12
N ARG A 554 31.47 2.39 -14.81
CA ARG A 554 30.91 2.31 -13.46
C ARG A 554 30.64 0.86 -13.05
N LYS A 555 30.03 0.09 -13.95
CA LYS A 555 29.76 -1.35 -13.73
C LYS A 555 31.06 -2.10 -13.47
N SER A 556 32.08 -1.89 -14.30
CA SER A 556 33.37 -2.55 -14.15
C SER A 556 34.05 -2.17 -12.83
N ARG A 557 34.05 -0.89 -12.43
CA ARG A 557 34.62 -0.45 -11.15
C ARG A 557 33.88 -1.02 -9.94
N ASP A 558 32.55 -1.04 -9.94
CA ASP A 558 31.75 -1.63 -8.86
C ASP A 558 32.04 -3.14 -8.74
N LEU A 559 32.09 -3.88 -9.85
CA LEU A 559 32.41 -5.32 -9.87
C LEU A 559 33.83 -5.59 -9.34
N LEU A 560 34.83 -4.81 -9.77
CA LEU A 560 36.21 -4.90 -9.27
C LEU A 560 36.29 -4.60 -7.76
N ALA A 561 35.53 -3.60 -7.28
CA ALA A 561 35.48 -3.27 -5.86
C ALA A 561 34.87 -4.39 -5.00
N ALA A 562 33.98 -5.19 -5.57
CA ALA A 562 33.47 -6.43 -4.95
C ALA A 562 34.43 -7.63 -5.09
N GLY A 563 35.67 -7.40 -5.53
CA GLY A 563 36.71 -8.42 -5.64
C GLY A 563 36.63 -9.29 -6.90
N CYS A 564 35.71 -9.03 -7.84
CA CYS A 564 35.57 -9.81 -9.06
C CYS A 564 36.75 -9.61 -10.02
N VAL A 565 37.02 -10.60 -10.87
CA VAL A 565 37.81 -10.43 -12.10
C VAL A 565 36.86 -10.00 -13.21
N VAL A 566 37.19 -8.93 -13.94
CA VAL A 566 36.29 -8.35 -14.95
C VAL A 566 36.96 -8.38 -16.32
N VAL A 567 36.33 -9.05 -17.27
CA VAL A 567 36.74 -9.07 -18.67
C VAL A 567 35.65 -8.44 -19.52
N ARG A 568 36.00 -7.49 -20.39
CA ARG A 568 35.07 -6.93 -21.38
C ARG A 568 35.48 -7.34 -22.79
N LEU A 569 34.60 -8.06 -23.47
CA LEU A 569 34.69 -8.40 -24.87
C LEU A 569 34.17 -7.20 -25.67
N ARG A 570 35.07 -6.36 -26.16
CA ARG A 570 34.73 -5.10 -26.85
C ARG A 570 34.80 -5.30 -28.36
N GLU A 571 33.72 -4.95 -29.07
CA GLU A 571 33.77 -4.84 -30.52
C GLU A 571 34.82 -3.82 -30.98
N ASP A 572 35.46 -4.10 -32.12
CA ASP A 572 36.70 -3.43 -32.55
C ASP A 572 36.60 -1.91 -32.69
N ASP A 573 35.43 -1.42 -33.08
CA ASP A 573 35.09 -0.01 -33.24
C ASP A 573 34.80 0.72 -31.92
N LEU A 574 34.79 0.03 -30.78
CA LEU A 574 34.59 0.66 -29.48
C LEU A 574 35.90 1.23 -28.89
N PRO A 575 35.88 2.43 -28.30
CA PRO A 575 37.04 2.94 -27.56
C PRO A 575 37.31 2.10 -26.30
N SER A 576 38.56 2.10 -25.84
CA SER A 576 38.93 1.48 -24.55
C SER A 576 38.30 2.24 -23.38
N LEU A 577 37.97 1.54 -22.29
CA LEU A 577 37.46 2.17 -21.08
C LEU A 577 38.56 2.77 -20.19
N ALA A 578 39.84 2.53 -20.51
CA ALA A 578 41.02 3.05 -19.81
C ALA A 578 40.97 2.79 -18.28
N ILE A 579 40.60 1.57 -17.89
CA ILE A 579 40.60 1.12 -16.49
C ILE A 579 41.92 0.42 -16.22
N ASP A 580 42.73 1.00 -15.33
CA ASP A 580 43.97 0.40 -14.85
C ASP A 580 43.70 -0.37 -13.55
N HIS A 581 43.59 -1.70 -13.67
CA HIS A 581 43.41 -2.60 -12.53
C HIS A 581 43.92 -4.00 -12.87
N PRO A 582 44.67 -4.69 -11.97
CA PRO A 582 45.28 -5.99 -12.28
C PRO A 582 44.28 -7.09 -12.63
N ARG A 583 43.06 -7.01 -12.09
CA ARG A 583 41.94 -7.94 -12.38
C ARG A 583 41.00 -7.47 -13.50
N TYR A 584 41.38 -6.47 -14.29
CA TYR A 584 40.58 -5.97 -15.41
C TYR A 584 41.29 -6.25 -16.74
N ARG A 585 40.55 -6.73 -17.75
CA ARG A 585 41.07 -6.90 -19.11
C ARG A 585 40.02 -6.62 -20.18
N GLU A 586 40.45 -5.96 -21.25
CA GLU A 586 39.67 -5.81 -22.47
C GLU A 586 40.17 -6.80 -23.52
N VAL A 587 39.24 -7.49 -24.17
CA VAL A 587 39.51 -8.41 -25.28
C VAL A 587 38.75 -7.93 -26.49
N ARG A 588 39.44 -7.80 -27.63
CA ARG A 588 38.85 -7.38 -28.88
C ARG A 588 38.13 -8.55 -29.56
N VAL A 589 36.89 -8.33 -29.96
CA VAL A 589 36.03 -9.33 -30.60
C VAL A 589 35.36 -8.77 -31.86
N HIS A 590 35.14 -9.62 -32.86
CA HIS A 590 34.36 -9.25 -34.05
C HIS A 590 33.03 -9.99 -34.05
N SER A 591 31.93 -9.27 -34.21
CA SER A 591 30.59 -9.86 -34.26
C SER A 591 30.39 -10.86 -35.41
N THR A 592 31.16 -10.72 -36.50
CA THR A 592 31.13 -11.61 -37.66
C THR A 592 32.04 -12.83 -37.54
N VAL A 593 33.06 -12.78 -36.69
CA VAL A 593 34.02 -13.88 -36.47
C VAL A 593 34.39 -13.96 -34.97
N PRO A 594 33.45 -14.30 -34.08
CA PRO A 594 33.63 -14.11 -32.63
C PRO A 594 34.64 -15.05 -31.97
N ARG A 595 34.98 -16.19 -32.61
CA ARG A 595 35.90 -17.24 -32.09
C ARG A 595 35.74 -17.52 -30.58
N PRO A 596 34.52 -17.81 -30.09
CA PRO A 596 34.20 -17.72 -28.67
C PRO A 596 35.02 -18.67 -27.79
N ARG A 597 35.27 -19.89 -28.26
CA ARG A 597 36.09 -20.87 -27.54
C ARG A 597 37.53 -20.39 -27.32
N LYS A 598 38.16 -19.84 -28.36
CA LYS A 598 39.53 -19.33 -28.28
C LYS A 598 39.62 -18.14 -27.32
N VAL A 599 38.63 -17.24 -27.37
CA VAL A 599 38.51 -16.11 -26.43
C VAL A 599 38.42 -16.61 -24.98
N MET A 600 37.59 -17.62 -24.69
CA MET A 600 37.46 -18.18 -23.34
C MET A 600 38.72 -18.89 -22.86
N GLU A 601 39.41 -19.63 -23.74
CA GLU A 601 40.72 -20.24 -23.44
C GLU A 601 41.78 -19.18 -23.11
N ASP A 602 41.85 -18.10 -23.89
CA ASP A 602 42.80 -17.00 -23.67
C ASP A 602 42.51 -16.24 -22.36
N ILE A 603 41.23 -16.08 -21.99
CA ILE A 603 40.83 -15.52 -20.70
C ILE A 603 41.31 -16.42 -19.56
N ARG A 604 41.05 -17.73 -19.65
CA ARG A 604 41.49 -18.70 -18.63
C ARG A 604 43.01 -18.70 -18.47
N ASP A 605 43.75 -18.66 -19.58
CA ASP A 605 45.22 -18.65 -19.53
C ASP A 605 45.77 -17.33 -18.98
N TRP A 606 45.15 -16.19 -19.30
CA TRP A 606 45.50 -14.90 -18.66
C TRP A 606 45.29 -14.94 -17.15
N MET A 607 44.19 -15.54 -16.70
CA MET A 607 43.86 -15.62 -15.28
C MET A 607 44.89 -16.40 -14.46
N ARG A 608 45.55 -17.42 -15.03
CA ARG A 608 46.64 -18.15 -14.35
C ARG A 608 47.82 -17.26 -13.97
N GLY A 609 47.99 -16.12 -14.65
CA GLY A 609 49.03 -15.13 -14.35
C GLY A 609 48.61 -14.08 -13.31
N LEU A 610 47.37 -14.12 -12.82
CA LEU A 610 46.91 -13.19 -11.79
C LEU A 610 47.44 -13.63 -10.41
N PRO A 611 47.88 -12.69 -9.56
CA PRO A 611 48.30 -13.04 -8.21
C PRO A 611 47.13 -13.67 -7.44
N ALA A 612 47.35 -14.86 -6.89
CA ALA A 612 46.39 -15.54 -6.02
C ALA A 612 46.00 -14.60 -4.86
N GLY A 613 44.71 -14.32 -4.72
CA GLY A 613 44.19 -13.44 -3.67
C GLY A 613 44.42 -14.04 -2.28
N ARG A 614 44.96 -13.23 -1.37
CA ARG A 614 44.78 -13.42 0.08
C ARG A 614 43.38 -13.05 0.52
#